data_AF-A0A962SYC3-F1
#
_entry.id   AF-A0A962SYC3-F1
#
_cell.length_a   1.000
_cell.length_b   1.000
_cell.length_c   1.000
_cell.angle_alpha   90.00
_cell.angle_beta   90.00
_cell.angle_gamma   90.00
#
_symmetry.space_group_name_H-M   'P 1'
#
loop_
_entity.id
_entity.type
_entity.pdbx_description
1 polymer ?
#
loop_
_entity_poly.entity_id
_entity_poly.type
_entity_poly.pdbx_seq_one_letter_code
_entity_poly.pdbx_strand_id
1 'polypeptide(L)'
;MPRRQREQLRSVLASYLGHFSHADAHRLTQSLWCRYPWLALIAKPYFPPLVNSRRKDSRLPPLKKGGRGEFRSHPVSIRLIPLWQPLSVSSLVSQWRFFHRQGPGIVLMRVGRQVEAYGEDALLLRRLFGLRLDERRRPGLGPCIALPPRAVPKFLARLVKTGVGYRYVVEEGYLKGGLKRRVLAAVYAP
;
A
#
# COMPACT_ATOMS: atom_id res chain seq x y z
N MET A 1 -0.95 26.92 -10.41
CA MET A 1 -2.43 26.80 -10.41
C MET A 1 -3.03 27.69 -9.33
N PRO A 2 -3.95 28.61 -9.66
CA PRO A 2 -4.67 29.48 -8.74
C PRO A 2 -5.31 28.72 -7.57
N ARG A 3 -5.33 29.31 -6.36
CA ARG A 3 -5.81 28.66 -5.13
C ARG A 3 -7.26 28.16 -5.22
N ARG A 4 -8.17 28.98 -5.76
CA ARG A 4 -9.59 28.63 -5.99
C ARG A 4 -9.77 27.39 -6.86
N GLN A 5 -9.02 27.30 -7.97
CA GLN A 5 -9.11 26.16 -8.88
C GLN A 5 -8.61 24.87 -8.21
N ARG A 6 -7.58 24.95 -7.36
CA ARG A 6 -7.08 23.79 -6.60
C ARG A 6 -8.12 23.28 -5.60
N GLU A 7 -8.81 24.19 -4.92
CA GLU A 7 -9.85 23.87 -3.94
C GLU A 7 -11.09 23.25 -4.62
N GLN A 8 -11.52 23.79 -5.76
CA GLN A 8 -12.59 23.18 -6.58
C GLN A 8 -12.22 21.78 -7.06
N LEU A 9 -11.02 21.61 -7.61
CA LEU A 9 -10.57 20.31 -8.09
C LEU A 9 -10.47 19.28 -6.95
N ARG A 10 -10.00 19.70 -5.77
CA ARG A 10 -9.96 18.86 -4.57
C ARG A 10 -11.37 18.43 -4.12
N SER A 11 -12.33 19.35 -4.16
CA SER A 11 -13.73 19.06 -3.81
C SER A 11 -14.36 18.04 -4.75
N VAL A 12 -14.17 18.23 -6.07
CA VAL A 12 -14.67 17.30 -7.09
C VAL A 12 -14.03 15.92 -6.91
N LEU A 13 -12.70 15.86 -6.78
CA LEU A 13 -11.99 14.60 -6.57
C LEU A 13 -12.44 13.87 -5.30
N ALA A 14 -12.64 14.58 -4.19
CA ALA A 14 -13.11 13.98 -2.94
C ALA A 14 -14.49 13.33 -3.10
N SER A 15 -15.41 13.98 -3.83
CA SER A 15 -16.75 13.44 -4.12
C SER A 15 -16.66 12.17 -4.97
N TYR A 16 -15.93 12.22 -6.10
CA TYR A 16 -15.77 11.07 -6.98
C TYR A 16 -15.03 9.90 -6.33
N LEU A 17 -14.00 10.18 -5.52
CA LEU A 17 -13.29 9.15 -4.75
C LEU A 17 -14.20 8.46 -3.73
N GLY A 18 -15.14 9.20 -3.13
CA GLY A 18 -16.20 8.63 -2.30
C GLY A 18 -17.06 7.62 -3.08
N HIS A 19 -17.53 7.99 -4.27
CA HIS A 19 -18.31 7.10 -5.13
C HIS A 19 -17.52 5.87 -5.62
N PHE A 20 -16.25 6.03 -5.97
CA PHE A 20 -15.38 4.93 -6.39
C PHE A 20 -15.13 3.89 -5.30
N SER A 21 -15.22 4.29 -4.03
CA SER A 21 -15.09 3.36 -2.89
C SER A 21 -16.23 2.34 -2.80
N HIS A 22 -17.41 2.69 -3.33
CA HIS A 22 -18.60 1.83 -3.33
C HIS A 22 -18.73 0.96 -4.59
N ALA A 23 -17.95 1.24 -5.64
CA ALA A 23 -18.16 0.68 -6.99
C ALA A 23 -17.07 -0.31 -7.45
N ASP A 24 -16.24 -0.85 -6.56
CA ASP A 24 -15.10 -1.74 -6.90
C ASP A 24 -14.18 -1.15 -8.01
N ALA A 25 -14.03 0.17 -8.02
CA ALA A 25 -13.29 0.92 -9.06
C ALA A 25 -11.78 1.03 -8.78
N HIS A 26 -11.23 0.11 -8.00
CA HIS A 26 -9.86 0.18 -7.48
C HIS A 26 -8.79 0.27 -8.57
N ARG A 27 -8.97 -0.44 -9.68
CA ARG A 27 -8.02 -0.43 -10.81
C ARG A 27 -8.03 0.91 -11.56
N LEU A 28 -9.20 1.56 -11.66
CA LEU A 28 -9.34 2.88 -12.25
C LEU A 28 -8.71 3.96 -11.38
N THR A 29 -8.93 3.90 -10.07
CA THR A 29 -8.27 4.82 -9.12
C THR A 29 -6.75 4.64 -9.15
N GLN A 30 -6.24 3.40 -9.22
CA GLN A 30 -4.80 3.17 -9.36
C GLN A 30 -4.25 3.72 -10.69
N SER A 31 -4.91 3.42 -11.81
CA SER A 31 -4.53 3.91 -13.14
C SER A 31 -4.47 5.45 -13.19
N LEU A 32 -5.45 6.13 -12.58
CA LEU A 32 -5.52 7.58 -12.59
C LEU A 32 -4.39 8.23 -11.77
N TRP A 33 -3.95 7.60 -10.68
CA TRP A 33 -2.84 8.10 -9.85
C TRP A 33 -1.47 7.77 -10.44
N CYS A 34 -1.33 6.64 -11.15
CA CYS A 34 -0.13 6.34 -11.93
C CYS A 34 0.02 7.30 -13.12
N ARG A 35 -1.10 7.64 -13.78
CA ARG A 35 -1.12 8.52 -14.95
C ARG A 35 -0.93 9.99 -14.59
N TYR A 36 -1.39 10.42 -13.41
CA TYR A 36 -1.31 11.81 -12.97
C TYR A 36 -0.78 11.94 -11.53
N PRO A 37 0.54 11.75 -11.30
CA PRO A 37 1.12 11.76 -9.96
C PRO A 37 0.95 13.08 -9.20
N TRP A 38 0.85 14.20 -9.92
CA TRP A 38 0.66 15.54 -9.35
C TRP A 38 -0.67 15.69 -8.58
N LEU A 39 -1.66 14.81 -8.81
CA LEU A 39 -2.92 14.80 -8.07
C LEU A 39 -2.72 14.53 -6.57
N ALA A 40 -1.67 13.81 -6.19
CA ALA A 40 -1.34 13.55 -4.78
C ALA A 40 -1.03 14.83 -3.99
N LEU A 41 -0.64 15.92 -4.67
CA LEU A 41 -0.36 17.22 -4.04
C LEU A 41 -1.63 17.99 -3.69
N ILE A 42 -2.77 17.65 -4.31
CA ILE A 42 -4.02 18.39 -4.15
C ILE A 42 -5.12 17.57 -3.46
N ALA A 43 -5.10 16.24 -3.59
CA ALA A 43 -6.04 15.33 -2.95
C ALA A 43 -5.28 14.12 -2.38
N LYS A 44 -5.57 13.74 -1.13
CA LYS A 44 -5.00 12.52 -0.56
C LYS A 44 -5.57 11.32 -1.33
N PRO A 45 -4.73 10.38 -1.81
CA PRO A 45 -5.24 9.13 -2.37
C PRO A 45 -6.13 8.47 -1.31
N TYR A 46 -7.41 8.29 -1.65
CA TYR A 46 -8.32 7.56 -0.78
C TYR A 46 -7.98 6.08 -0.89
N PHE A 47 -7.32 5.56 0.14
CA PHE A 47 -7.17 4.13 0.36
C PHE A 47 -8.21 3.74 1.41
N PRO A 48 -9.37 3.16 1.02
CA PRO A 48 -10.28 2.64 2.03
C PRO A 48 -9.55 1.60 2.88
N PRO A 49 -9.82 1.52 4.20
CA PRO A 49 -9.40 0.38 4.98
C PRO A 49 -9.91 -0.90 4.29
N LEU A 50 -9.06 -1.92 4.19
CA LEU A 50 -9.43 -3.21 3.63
C LEU A 50 -10.52 -3.84 4.52
N VAL A 51 -11.77 -3.50 4.26
CA VAL A 51 -12.94 -4.22 4.77
C VAL A 51 -13.02 -5.50 3.94
N ASN A 52 -12.72 -6.63 4.57
CA ASN A 52 -12.96 -7.93 3.98
C ASN A 52 -14.46 -8.04 3.64
N SER A 53 -14.76 -8.10 2.35
CA SER A 53 -15.97 -8.70 1.83
C SER A 53 -15.99 -10.18 2.23
N ARG A 54 -16.53 -10.45 3.43
CA ARG A 54 -17.14 -11.74 3.82
C ARG A 54 -17.82 -11.61 5.18
N ARG A 55 -19.05 -11.06 5.19
CA ARG A 55 -20.13 -11.58 6.01
C ARG A 55 -21.43 -11.55 5.20
N LYS A 56 -22.00 -12.74 5.03
CA LYS A 56 -23.44 -12.96 4.90
C LYS A 56 -24.11 -12.16 6.03
N ASP A 57 -24.94 -11.20 5.68
CA ASP A 57 -26.16 -10.92 6.42
C ASP A 57 -27.16 -10.34 5.43
N SER A 58 -27.95 -11.26 4.90
CA SER A 58 -29.26 -11.03 4.32
C SER A 58 -30.15 -10.33 5.34
N ARG A 59 -30.36 -9.02 5.17
CA ARG A 59 -31.61 -8.23 5.37
C ARG A 59 -31.26 -6.76 5.60
N LEU A 60 -31.37 -5.94 4.55
CA LEU A 60 -31.56 -4.50 4.72
C LEU A 60 -33.03 -4.26 5.07
N PRO A 61 -33.36 -3.54 6.18
CA PRO A 61 -34.72 -3.08 6.41
C PRO A 61 -35.06 -1.95 5.42
N PRO A 62 -36.35 -1.74 5.09
CA PRO A 62 -36.73 -0.72 4.12
C PRO A 62 -36.47 0.69 4.67
N LEU A 63 -35.95 1.56 3.80
CA LEU A 63 -35.77 2.99 4.06
C LEU A 63 -37.13 3.65 4.33
N LYS A 64 -37.43 3.95 5.59
CA LYS A 64 -38.49 4.90 5.95
C LYS A 64 -38.02 6.33 5.61
N LYS A 65 -38.77 7.01 4.74
CA LYS A 65 -38.66 8.46 4.52
C LYS A 65 -39.29 9.20 5.69
N GLY A 66 -38.62 10.26 6.16
CA GLY A 66 -39.23 11.37 6.90
C GLY A 66 -38.64 11.62 8.28
N GLY A 67 -38.18 12.85 8.50
CA GLY A 67 -37.93 13.38 9.85
C GLY A 67 -36.73 14.33 9.92
N ARG A 68 -37.01 15.63 10.05
CA ARG A 68 -36.05 16.63 10.55
C ARG A 68 -35.62 16.17 11.95
N GLY A 69 -34.34 15.90 12.16
CA GLY A 69 -33.83 15.41 13.44
C GLY A 69 -32.37 15.80 13.64
N GLU A 70 -32.15 16.67 14.63
CA GLU A 70 -30.94 16.90 15.42
C GLU A 70 -29.64 16.24 14.95
N PHE A 71 -28.67 17.08 14.58
CA PHE A 71 -27.27 16.69 14.45
C PHE A 71 -26.70 16.30 15.82
N ARG A 72 -26.92 15.06 16.25
CA ARG A 72 -26.18 14.47 17.36
C ARG A 72 -24.76 14.20 16.89
N SER A 73 -23.80 14.99 17.39
CA SER A 73 -22.37 14.77 17.28
C SER A 73 -22.01 13.44 17.95
N HIS A 74 -22.10 12.34 17.19
CA HIS A 74 -21.56 11.06 17.63
C HIS A 74 -20.04 11.21 17.71
N PRO A 75 -19.40 10.84 18.84
CA PRO A 75 -17.95 10.86 18.92
C PRO A 75 -17.41 9.91 17.85
N VAL A 76 -16.68 10.47 16.89
CA VAL A 76 -16.00 9.69 15.86
C VAL A 76 -14.94 8.87 16.56
N SER A 77 -15.14 7.55 16.67
CA SER A 77 -14.13 6.67 17.25
C SER A 77 -12.94 6.61 16.29
N ILE A 78 -11.85 7.29 16.64
CA ILE A 78 -10.59 7.21 15.89
C ILE A 78 -9.95 5.85 16.20
N ARG A 79 -9.93 4.96 15.21
CA ARG A 79 -9.25 3.66 15.33
C ARG A 79 -7.85 3.75 14.73
N LEU A 80 -6.82 3.62 15.58
CA LEU A 80 -5.44 3.48 15.11
C LEU A 80 -5.26 2.09 14.48
N ILE A 81 -4.73 2.05 13.25
CA ILE A 81 -4.44 0.81 12.52
C ILE A 81 -2.93 0.70 12.36
N PRO A 82 -2.31 -0.42 12.74
CA PRO A 82 -0.87 -0.61 12.56
C PRO A 82 -0.54 -0.69 11.06
N LEU A 83 0.31 0.23 10.57
CA LEU A 83 0.84 0.17 9.20
C LEU A 83 2.09 -0.72 9.09
N TRP A 84 2.69 -1.09 10.23
CA TRP A 84 3.86 -1.95 10.27
C TRP A 84 3.56 -3.42 10.01
N GLN A 85 2.29 -3.84 9.97
CA GLN A 85 1.90 -5.20 9.61
C GLN A 85 0.55 -5.22 8.90
N PRO A 86 0.33 -6.13 7.94
CA PRO A 86 -0.96 -6.23 7.30
C PRO A 86 -1.98 -6.91 8.23
N LEU A 87 -3.19 -6.34 8.31
CA LEU A 87 -4.29 -6.86 9.15
C LEU A 87 -4.76 -8.26 8.74
N SER A 88 -4.67 -8.59 7.45
CA SER A 88 -5.08 -9.88 6.90
C SER A 88 -4.32 -10.14 5.60
N VAL A 89 -3.61 -11.27 5.52
CA VAL A 89 -2.89 -11.71 4.32
C VAL A 89 -3.07 -13.19 4.09
N SER A 90 -3.13 -13.57 2.82
CA SER A 90 -3.24 -14.96 2.39
C SER A 90 -1.95 -15.49 1.74
N SER A 91 -0.99 -14.61 1.42
CA SER A 91 0.21 -14.99 0.68
C SER A 91 1.34 -13.95 0.81
N LEU A 92 2.54 -14.33 0.37
CA LEU A 92 3.66 -13.40 0.20
C LEU A 92 3.30 -12.24 -0.74
N VAL A 93 2.57 -12.53 -1.84
CA VAL A 93 2.11 -11.51 -2.80
C VAL A 93 1.19 -10.48 -2.12
N SER A 94 0.27 -10.96 -1.28
CA SER A 94 -0.63 -10.09 -0.50
C SER A 94 0.15 -9.21 0.48
N GLN A 95 1.16 -9.77 1.16
CA GLN A 95 2.05 -9.01 2.05
C GLN A 95 2.86 -7.96 1.27
N TRP A 96 3.47 -8.31 0.14
CA TRP A 96 4.20 -7.36 -0.69
C TRP A 96 3.31 -6.21 -1.17
N ARG A 97 2.13 -6.53 -1.72
CA ARG A 97 1.15 -5.52 -2.16
C ARG A 97 0.69 -4.61 -1.04
N PHE A 98 0.60 -5.10 0.20
CA PHE A 98 0.27 -4.25 1.33
C PHE A 98 1.33 -3.17 1.53
N PHE A 99 2.61 -3.55 1.64
CA PHE A 99 3.70 -2.57 1.85
C PHE A 99 3.95 -1.68 0.63
N HIS A 100 3.86 -2.23 -0.59
CA HIS A 100 4.04 -1.48 -1.82
C HIS A 100 2.96 -0.41 -2.03
N ARG A 101 1.74 -0.62 -1.51
CA ARG A 101 0.65 0.37 -1.59
C ARG A 101 0.79 1.51 -0.58
N GLN A 102 1.69 1.43 0.40
CA GLN A 102 1.83 2.46 1.42
C GLN A 102 2.49 3.74 0.90
N GLY A 103 2.99 3.74 -0.34
CA GLY A 103 3.53 4.93 -1.00
C GLY A 103 4.70 4.60 -1.92
N PRO A 104 5.32 5.61 -2.53
CA PRO A 104 6.47 5.42 -3.40
C PRO A 104 7.66 4.84 -2.61
N GLY A 105 8.59 4.24 -3.32
CA GLY A 105 9.81 3.66 -2.76
C GLY A 105 9.83 2.13 -2.80
N ILE A 106 11.04 1.60 -2.70
CA ILE A 106 11.37 0.20 -2.93
C ILE A 106 10.97 -0.65 -1.73
N VAL A 107 10.29 -1.77 -1.95
CA VAL A 107 9.99 -2.74 -0.89
C VAL A 107 11.00 -3.88 -0.90
N LEU A 108 11.74 -4.01 0.19
CA LEU A 108 12.71 -5.09 0.43
C LEU A 108 12.14 -6.04 1.48
N MET A 109 11.79 -7.27 1.09
CA MET A 109 11.16 -8.25 1.96
C MET A 109 12.08 -9.42 2.30
N ARG A 110 12.26 -9.70 3.59
CA ARG A 110 12.93 -10.93 4.03
C ARG A 110 12.08 -12.15 3.69
N VAL A 111 12.69 -13.10 3.00
CA VAL A 111 12.13 -14.42 2.68
C VAL A 111 13.18 -15.48 3.01
N GLY A 112 13.03 -16.11 4.16
CA GLY A 112 14.01 -17.06 4.69
C GLY A 112 15.42 -16.46 4.81
N ARG A 113 16.37 -16.98 4.03
CA ARG A 113 17.79 -16.57 4.03
C ARG A 113 18.10 -15.44 3.05
N GLN A 114 17.10 -14.85 2.41
CA GLN A 114 17.27 -13.78 1.42
C GLN A 114 16.42 -12.57 1.77
N VAL A 115 16.80 -11.42 1.23
CA VAL A 115 15.98 -10.21 1.18
C VAL A 115 15.71 -9.88 -0.27
N GLU A 116 14.43 -9.89 -0.64
CA GLU A 116 13.97 -9.88 -2.01
C GLU A 116 13.23 -8.58 -2.35
N ALA A 117 13.48 -8.04 -3.54
CA ALA A 117 12.67 -7.00 -4.19
C ALA A 117 12.00 -7.60 -5.44
N TYR A 118 10.82 -7.09 -5.80
CA TYR A 118 10.00 -7.70 -6.85
C TYR A 118 9.50 -6.68 -7.88
N GLY A 119 9.23 -7.14 -9.10
CA GLY A 119 8.55 -6.34 -10.11
C GLY A 119 9.32 -5.07 -10.46
N GLU A 120 8.64 -3.92 -10.40
CA GLU A 120 9.20 -2.60 -10.68
C GLU A 120 10.36 -2.25 -9.75
N ASP A 121 10.28 -2.65 -8.47
CA ASP A 121 11.34 -2.45 -7.49
C ASP A 121 12.64 -3.16 -7.91
N ALA A 122 12.52 -4.41 -8.38
CA ALA A 122 13.67 -5.18 -8.85
C ALA A 122 14.29 -4.55 -10.11
N LEU A 123 13.46 -4.08 -11.05
CA LEU A 123 13.96 -3.41 -12.25
C LEU A 123 14.65 -2.07 -11.93
N LEU A 124 14.11 -1.31 -10.98
CA LEU A 124 14.72 -0.06 -10.53
C LEU A 124 16.08 -0.32 -9.86
N LEU A 125 16.17 -1.32 -8.99
CA LEU A 125 17.44 -1.70 -8.35
C LEU A 125 18.49 -2.18 -9.36
N ARG A 126 18.07 -2.94 -10.39
CA ARG A 126 18.95 -3.30 -11.50
C ARG A 126 19.47 -2.06 -12.21
N ARG A 127 18.60 -1.09 -12.52
CA ARG A 127 18.98 0.16 -13.20
C ARG A 127 19.94 1.01 -12.36
N LEU A 128 19.68 1.15 -11.06
CA LEU A 128 20.46 2.02 -10.17
C LEU A 128 21.81 1.42 -9.78
N PHE A 129 21.88 0.10 -9.60
CA PHE A 129 23.03 -0.56 -8.99
C PHE A 129 23.63 -1.69 -9.84
N GLY A 130 23.11 -1.95 -11.04
CA GLY A 130 23.61 -3.01 -11.92
C GLY A 130 23.37 -4.43 -11.38
N LEU A 131 22.42 -4.61 -10.47
CA LEU A 131 22.17 -5.91 -9.85
C LEU A 131 21.57 -6.90 -10.84
N ARG A 132 22.01 -8.16 -10.76
CA ARG A 132 21.46 -9.26 -11.56
C ARG A 132 20.08 -9.64 -11.04
N LEU A 133 19.16 -9.87 -11.98
CA LEU A 133 17.87 -10.44 -11.65
C LEU A 133 18.08 -11.91 -11.25
N ASP A 134 17.36 -12.31 -10.21
CA ASP A 134 17.25 -13.69 -9.80
C ASP A 134 16.37 -14.45 -10.81
N GLU A 135 16.84 -15.61 -11.24
CA GLU A 135 16.14 -16.47 -12.20
C GLU A 135 14.88 -17.09 -11.57
N ARG A 136 14.82 -17.16 -10.24
CA ARG A 136 13.67 -17.68 -9.51
C ARG A 136 12.46 -16.78 -9.74
N ARG A 137 11.49 -17.30 -10.49
CA ARG A 137 10.20 -16.65 -10.66
C ARG A 137 9.29 -16.99 -9.49
N ARG A 138 8.64 -15.96 -8.94
CA ARG A 138 7.52 -16.13 -8.01
C ARG A 138 6.23 -15.69 -8.72
N PRO A 139 5.26 -16.60 -8.93
CA PRO A 139 4.00 -16.24 -9.56
C PRO A 139 3.34 -15.03 -8.88
N GLY A 140 2.97 -14.03 -9.68
CA GLY A 140 2.32 -12.80 -9.21
C GLY A 140 3.23 -11.72 -8.64
N LEU A 141 4.57 -11.91 -8.63
CA LEU A 141 5.55 -10.91 -8.17
C LEU A 141 6.50 -10.42 -9.30
N GLY A 142 6.57 -11.11 -10.43
CA GLY A 142 7.40 -10.70 -11.56
C GLY A 142 8.91 -10.94 -11.33
N PRO A 143 9.79 -10.16 -11.99
CA PRO A 143 11.24 -10.23 -11.79
C PRO A 143 11.64 -10.05 -10.33
N CYS A 144 12.75 -10.66 -9.93
CA CYS A 144 13.21 -10.64 -8.54
C CYS A 144 14.67 -10.20 -8.48
N ILE A 145 15.06 -9.54 -7.39
CA ILE A 145 16.46 -9.42 -6.95
C ILE A 145 16.52 -9.95 -5.53
N ALA A 146 17.46 -10.86 -5.27
CA ALA A 146 17.73 -11.39 -3.94
C ALA A 146 19.08 -10.90 -3.43
N LEU A 147 19.09 -10.41 -2.20
CA LEU A 147 20.28 -9.97 -1.48
C LEU A 147 20.48 -10.85 -0.23
N PRO A 148 21.72 -11.26 0.08
CA PRO A 148 21.98 -11.90 1.35
C PRO A 148 21.74 -10.90 2.51
N PRO A 149 21.09 -11.30 3.62
CA PRO A 149 20.76 -10.41 4.74
C PRO A 149 21.96 -9.62 5.28
N ARG A 150 23.16 -10.22 5.25
CA ARG A 150 24.41 -9.57 5.69
C ARG A 150 24.78 -8.33 4.83
N ALA A 151 24.37 -8.30 3.57
CA ALA A 151 24.64 -7.16 2.69
C ALA A 151 23.61 -6.02 2.83
N VAL A 152 22.47 -6.29 3.47
CA VAL A 152 21.33 -5.36 3.50
C VAL A 152 21.65 -4.05 4.21
N PRO A 153 22.30 -4.00 5.40
CA PRO A 153 22.58 -2.73 6.05
C PRO A 153 23.42 -1.78 5.19
N LYS A 154 24.49 -2.31 4.58
CA LYS A 154 25.35 -1.54 3.65
C LYS A 154 24.58 -1.13 2.40
N PHE A 155 23.69 -1.97 1.91
CA PHE A 155 22.86 -1.68 0.74
C PHE A 155 21.83 -0.58 1.02
N LEU A 156 21.13 -0.62 2.16
CA LEU A 156 20.20 0.43 2.56
C LEU A 156 20.91 1.78 2.68
N ALA A 157 22.12 1.81 3.27
CA ALA A 157 22.91 3.04 3.32
C ALA A 157 23.27 3.58 1.92
N ARG A 158 23.54 2.71 0.94
CA ARG A 158 23.73 3.12 -0.47
C ARG A 158 22.45 3.65 -1.09
N LEU A 159 21.30 3.03 -0.79
CA LEU A 159 20.00 3.43 -1.31
C LEU A 159 19.56 4.81 -0.76
N VAL A 160 19.85 5.11 0.50
CA VAL A 160 19.66 6.46 1.06
C VAL A 160 20.42 7.51 0.24
N LYS A 161 21.68 7.22 -0.14
CA LYS A 161 22.50 8.14 -0.94
C LYS A 161 21.95 8.43 -2.34
N THR A 162 21.08 7.57 -2.88
CA THR A 162 20.43 7.83 -4.17
C THR A 162 19.17 8.67 -4.03
N GLY A 163 18.75 9.02 -2.80
CA GLY A 163 17.48 9.71 -2.55
C GLY A 163 16.24 8.87 -2.85
N VAL A 164 16.37 7.55 -2.98
CA VAL A 164 15.24 6.67 -3.26
C VAL A 164 14.69 6.13 -1.94
N GLY A 165 13.40 6.39 -1.68
CA GLY A 165 12.73 5.88 -0.50
C GLY A 165 12.68 4.34 -0.48
N TYR A 166 12.67 3.75 0.71
CA TYR A 166 12.54 2.30 0.87
C TYR A 166 11.70 1.91 2.07
N ARG A 167 11.19 0.67 2.01
CA ARG A 167 10.56 -0.05 3.12
C ARG A 167 11.28 -1.39 3.28
N TYR A 168 11.91 -1.58 4.43
CA TYR A 168 12.55 -2.84 4.77
C TYR A 168 11.63 -3.65 5.68
N VAL A 169 11.28 -4.84 5.22
CA VAL A 169 10.28 -5.73 5.81
C VAL A 169 10.96 -7.03 6.24
N VAL A 170 10.81 -7.41 7.50
CA VAL A 170 11.44 -8.61 8.09
C VAL A 170 10.42 -9.69 8.41
N GLU A 171 10.87 -10.94 8.58
CA GLU A 171 10.04 -12.02 9.09
C GLU A 171 10.02 -11.99 10.62
N GLU A 172 8.84 -12.05 11.22
CA GLU A 172 8.67 -12.05 12.68
C GLU A 172 7.59 -13.06 13.08
N GLY A 173 7.97 -14.32 13.28
CA GLY A 173 7.03 -15.39 13.63
C GLY A 173 6.11 -15.80 12.49
N TYR A 174 4.93 -16.29 12.84
CA TYR A 174 4.00 -16.96 11.92
C TYR A 174 2.57 -16.47 12.12
N LEU A 175 1.82 -16.41 11.02
CA LEU A 175 0.37 -16.22 11.00
C LEU A 175 -0.34 -17.58 11.12
N LYS A 176 -1.64 -17.53 11.41
CA LYS A 176 -2.51 -18.71 11.37
C LYS A 176 -2.39 -19.39 10.00
N GLY A 177 -2.17 -20.70 9.98
CA GLY A 177 -1.93 -21.47 8.75
C GLY A 177 -0.46 -21.55 8.32
N GLY A 178 0.50 -21.15 9.18
CA GLY A 178 1.94 -21.39 8.95
C GLY A 178 2.61 -20.40 8.00
N LEU A 179 1.88 -19.41 7.49
CA LEU A 179 2.47 -18.35 6.66
C LEU A 179 3.36 -17.44 7.53
N LYS A 180 4.61 -17.23 7.13
CA LYS A 180 5.51 -16.28 7.80
C LYS A 180 4.86 -14.90 7.92
N ARG A 181 4.79 -14.39 9.14
CA ARG A 181 4.36 -13.01 9.41
C ARG A 181 5.51 -12.09 9.05
N ARG A 182 5.22 -11.01 8.33
CA ARG A 182 6.22 -10.00 7.98
C ARG A 182 5.80 -8.62 8.43
N VAL A 183 6.76 -7.90 8.98
CA VAL A 183 6.56 -6.58 9.57
C VAL A 183 7.55 -5.59 9.01
N LEU A 184 7.16 -4.32 8.97
CA LEU A 184 8.02 -3.21 8.61
C LEU A 184 9.03 -2.96 9.72
N ALA A 185 10.32 -3.08 9.40
CA ALA A 185 11.42 -2.85 10.32
C ALA A 185 12.05 -1.48 10.15
N ALA A 186 12.14 -0.97 8.92
CA ALA A 186 12.70 0.36 8.65
C ALA A 186 12.04 1.00 7.43
N VAL A 187 12.01 2.33 7.44
CA VAL A 187 11.51 3.16 6.34
C VAL A 187 12.48 4.32 6.13
N TYR A 188 12.72 4.64 4.88
CA TYR A 188 13.31 5.90 4.48
C TYR A 188 12.38 6.59 3.48
N ALA A 189 12.04 7.85 3.76
CA ALA A 189 11.30 8.72 2.87
C ALA A 189 12.13 10.01 2.71
N PRO A 190 12.62 10.30 1.49
CA PRO A 190 13.41 11.51 1.20
C PRO A 190 12.55 12.78 1.23
#